data_AF-A0A6I6N5A3-F1
#
_entry.id   AF-A0A6I6N5A3-F1
#
_cell.length_a   1.000
_cell.length_b   1.000
_cell.length_c   1.000
_cell.angle_alpha   90.00
_cell.angle_beta   90.00
_cell.angle_gamma   90.00
#
_symmetry.space_group_name_H-M   'P 1'
#
loop_
_entity.id
_entity.type
_entity.pdbx_description
1 polymer ?
#
loop_
_entity_poly.entity_id
_entity_poly.type
_entity_poly.pdbx_seq_one_letter_code
_entity_poly.pdbx_strand_id
1 'polypeptide(L)'
;MPSFTWSVFDRGPTARILDLAVMCQESGGRYSLTDELAAFVRLVQSSNEAQWLCPVTTVTALLDLTAEYLERKQAELPQEFTAKLARAAGGTGGAEYLRALAGILRAIEQDTAGETAPSAGAGWDTDIRFRMLRGFYDNWIGSGEYESLEEAISAAIDSEHPFCGDFLAPVASEAESALVRLLDSADSGAGLSHTMSWATAATLTTLLDAVNGHMRHEHPDPLATPDHDHR
;
A
#
# COMPACT_ATOMS: atom_id res chain seq x y z
N MET A 1 -3.17 -32.78 1.39
CA MET A 1 -2.11 -31.76 1.45
C MET A 1 -2.79 -30.40 1.38
N PRO A 2 -2.66 -29.53 2.38
CA PRO A 2 -3.03 -28.14 2.18
C PRO A 2 -2.07 -27.55 1.13
N SER A 3 -2.59 -27.20 -0.04
CA SER A 3 -1.83 -26.49 -1.06
C SER A 3 -1.71 -25.04 -0.62
N PHE A 4 -0.54 -24.65 -0.10
CA PHE A 4 -0.24 -23.24 0.09
C PHE A 4 0.11 -22.63 -1.26
N THR A 5 -0.52 -21.52 -1.60
CA THR A 5 0.02 -20.66 -2.65
C THR A 5 1.32 -20.06 -2.13
N TRP A 6 2.44 -20.46 -2.73
CA TRP A 6 3.80 -20.01 -2.41
C TRP A 6 3.93 -18.48 -2.27
N SER A 7 3.06 -17.75 -2.96
CA SER A 7 2.94 -16.28 -2.90
C SER A 7 2.77 -15.71 -1.50
N VAL A 8 2.13 -16.44 -0.56
CA VAL A 8 1.91 -15.96 0.82
C VAL A 8 3.22 -15.77 1.58
N PHE A 9 4.26 -16.53 1.22
CA PHE A 9 5.55 -16.55 1.91
C PHE A 9 6.63 -15.70 1.24
N ASP A 10 6.48 -15.38 -0.05
CA ASP A 10 7.45 -14.58 -0.81
C ASP A 10 7.08 -13.09 -0.83
N ARG A 11 5.81 -12.78 -1.12
CA ARG A 11 5.31 -11.39 -1.25
C ARG A 11 3.96 -11.15 -0.56
N GLY A 12 3.57 -12.08 0.29
CA GLY A 12 2.30 -12.03 1.01
C GLY A 12 2.36 -11.23 2.31
N PRO A 13 1.21 -11.05 2.96
CA PRO A 13 1.10 -10.28 4.21
C PRO A 13 1.98 -10.84 5.32
N THR A 14 2.11 -12.16 5.43
CA THR A 14 2.99 -12.84 6.39
C THR A 14 4.46 -12.44 6.19
N ALA A 15 4.93 -12.41 4.95
CA ALA A 15 6.28 -11.96 4.61
C ALA A 15 6.46 -10.48 4.98
N ARG A 16 5.44 -9.66 4.74
CA ARG A 16 5.45 -8.23 5.07
C ARG A 16 5.55 -7.96 6.57
N ILE A 17 4.85 -8.72 7.41
CA ILE A 17 4.96 -8.61 8.87
C ILE A 17 6.38 -8.94 9.33
N LEU A 18 7.02 -9.96 8.74
CA LEU A 18 8.42 -10.27 9.05
C LEU A 18 9.39 -9.20 8.56
N ASP A 19 9.11 -8.54 7.42
CA ASP A 19 9.91 -7.40 6.97
C ASP A 19 9.86 -6.24 7.97
N LEU A 20 8.68 -5.92 8.52
CA LEU A 20 8.55 -4.90 9.56
C LEU A 20 9.32 -5.29 10.83
N ALA A 21 9.20 -6.55 11.26
CA ALA A 21 9.94 -7.06 12.41
C ALA A 21 11.46 -6.93 12.25
N VAL A 22 11.99 -7.36 11.10
CA VAL A 22 13.42 -7.22 10.77
C VAL A 22 13.81 -5.74 10.73
N MET A 23 13.05 -4.91 10.04
CA MET A 23 13.33 -3.47 9.94
C MET A 23 13.44 -2.84 11.32
N CYS A 24 12.49 -3.10 12.22
CA CYS A 24 12.51 -2.59 13.59
C CYS A 24 13.74 -3.09 14.37
N GLN A 25 14.09 -4.37 14.23
CA GLN A 25 15.28 -4.96 14.87
C GLN A 25 16.58 -4.32 14.38
N GLU A 26 16.73 -4.19 13.05
CA GLU A 26 17.92 -3.59 12.41
C GLU A 26 18.01 -2.08 12.64
N SER A 27 16.90 -1.43 12.99
CA SER A 27 16.86 0.00 13.30
C SER A 27 17.57 0.39 14.60
N GLY A 28 17.95 -0.57 15.44
CA GLY A 28 18.61 -0.31 16.72
C GLY A 28 17.73 0.44 17.73
N GLY A 29 16.40 0.28 17.64
CA GLY A 29 15.43 0.96 18.51
C GLY A 29 14.92 2.30 17.99
N ARG A 30 15.28 2.69 16.75
CA ARG A 30 14.70 3.88 16.11
C ARG A 30 13.20 3.70 15.84
N TYR A 31 12.78 2.49 15.49
CA TYR A 31 11.38 2.16 15.22
C TYR A 31 10.86 1.12 16.22
N SER A 32 9.64 1.33 16.71
CA SER A 32 8.92 0.41 17.59
C SER A 32 8.12 -0.59 16.76
N LEU A 33 8.30 -1.89 17.00
CA LEU A 33 7.55 -2.92 16.29
C LEU A 33 6.03 -2.74 16.48
N THR A 34 5.59 -2.42 17.70
CA THR A 34 4.17 -2.20 17.98
C THR A 34 3.61 -1.03 17.17
N ASP A 35 4.36 0.07 17.04
CA ASP A 35 3.89 1.26 16.32
C ASP A 35 3.82 0.98 14.81
N GLU A 36 4.79 0.25 14.27
CA GLU A 36 4.80 -0.14 12.86
C GLU A 36 3.70 -1.16 12.53
N LEU A 37 3.42 -2.10 13.43
CA LEU A 37 2.27 -3.01 13.29
C LEU A 37 0.93 -2.27 13.41
N ALA A 38 0.84 -1.25 14.27
CA ALA A 38 -0.34 -0.39 14.34
C ALA A 38 -0.53 0.43 13.06
N ALA A 39 0.55 0.95 12.48
CA ALA A 39 0.51 1.61 11.17
C ALA A 39 0.02 0.64 10.08
N PHE A 40 0.45 -0.62 10.12
CA PHE A 40 -0.04 -1.66 9.21
C PHE A 40 -1.54 -1.94 9.36
N VAL A 41 -2.02 -2.13 10.59
CA VAL A 41 -3.45 -2.38 10.84
C VAL A 41 -4.29 -1.21 10.32
N ARG A 42 -3.91 0.03 10.63
CA ARG A 42 -4.62 1.23 10.16
C ARG A 42 -4.59 1.36 8.64
N LEU A 43 -3.46 1.03 8.01
CA LEU A 43 -3.35 1.02 6.54
C LEU A 43 -4.36 0.04 5.93
N VAL A 44 -4.38 -1.21 6.41
CA VAL A 44 -5.33 -2.23 5.92
C VAL A 44 -6.77 -1.77 6.19
N GLN A 45 -7.06 -1.23 7.38
CA GLN A 45 -8.40 -0.74 7.72
C GLN A 45 -8.81 0.48 6.90
N SER A 46 -7.88 1.31 6.45
CA SER A 46 -8.17 2.51 5.65
C SER A 46 -8.42 2.24 4.16
N SER A 47 -8.13 1.04 3.66
CA SER A 47 -8.36 0.67 2.25
C SER A 47 -9.40 -0.45 2.14
N ASN A 48 -10.50 -0.18 1.44
CA ASN A 48 -11.53 -1.18 1.18
C ASN A 48 -10.97 -2.38 0.40
N GLU A 49 -10.07 -2.12 -0.55
CA GLU A 49 -9.39 -3.14 -1.35
C GLU A 49 -8.51 -4.03 -0.47
N ALA A 50 -7.72 -3.43 0.43
CA ALA A 50 -6.88 -4.17 1.36
C ALA A 50 -7.72 -5.01 2.34
N GLN A 51 -8.79 -4.43 2.90
CA GLN A 51 -9.73 -5.17 3.74
C GLN A 51 -10.38 -6.34 3.00
N TRP A 52 -10.74 -6.15 1.72
CA TRP A 52 -11.38 -7.19 0.92
C TRP A 52 -10.40 -8.31 0.51
N LEU A 53 -9.16 -7.95 0.14
CA LEU A 53 -8.14 -8.91 -0.28
C LEU A 53 -7.56 -9.71 0.88
N CYS A 54 -7.18 -9.04 1.98
CA CYS A 54 -6.59 -9.70 3.13
C CYS A 54 -6.79 -8.86 4.41
N PRO A 55 -7.93 -9.03 5.12
CA PRO A 55 -8.16 -8.32 6.37
C PRO A 55 -7.16 -8.77 7.44
N VAL A 56 -6.93 -7.92 8.46
CA VAL A 56 -5.96 -8.20 9.54
C VAL A 56 -6.26 -9.54 10.23
N THR A 57 -7.54 -9.86 10.45
CA THR A 57 -7.95 -11.18 10.95
C THR A 57 -7.38 -12.34 10.12
N THR A 58 -7.40 -12.25 8.78
CA THR A 58 -6.81 -13.26 7.89
C THR A 58 -5.30 -13.32 8.03
N VAL A 59 -4.62 -12.18 8.17
CA VAL A 59 -3.17 -12.13 8.41
C VAL A 59 -2.80 -12.86 9.70
N THR A 60 -3.53 -12.63 10.79
CA THR A 60 -3.26 -13.31 12.07
C THR A 60 -3.52 -14.82 11.98
N ALA A 61 -4.55 -15.24 11.24
CA ALA A 61 -4.82 -16.65 11.00
C ALA A 61 -3.70 -17.32 10.17
N LEU A 62 -3.15 -16.61 9.17
CA LEU A 62 -2.03 -17.10 8.38
C LEU A 62 -0.74 -17.26 9.20
N LEU A 63 -0.47 -16.33 10.12
CA LEU A 63 0.66 -16.44 11.06
C LEU A 63 0.52 -17.67 11.96
N ASP A 64 -0.66 -17.88 12.55
CA ASP A 64 -0.92 -19.05 13.39
C ASP A 64 -0.86 -20.37 12.62
N LEU A 65 -1.43 -20.40 11.42
CA LEU A 65 -1.37 -21.57 10.54
C LEU A 65 0.08 -21.90 10.15
N THR A 66 0.90 -20.89 9.88
CA THR A 66 2.32 -21.06 9.58
C THR A 66 3.09 -21.58 10.80
N ALA A 67 2.77 -21.08 12.00
CA ALA A 67 3.37 -21.56 13.25
C ALA A 67 3.03 -23.04 13.50
N GLU A 68 1.76 -23.42 13.33
CA GLU A 68 1.30 -24.80 13.44
C GLU A 68 1.97 -25.72 12.41
N TYR A 69 2.16 -25.22 11.18
CA TYR A 69 2.86 -25.93 10.12
C TYR A 69 4.32 -26.25 10.47
N LEU A 70 5.03 -25.26 11.04
CA LEU A 70 6.42 -25.39 11.49
C LEU A 70 6.56 -26.43 12.61
N GLU A 71 5.68 -26.41 13.60
CA GLU A 71 5.73 -27.37 14.72
C GLU A 71 5.48 -28.79 14.27
N ARG A 72 4.52 -28.97 13.36
CA ARG A 72 4.17 -30.29 12.84
C ARG A 72 5.16 -30.80 11.79
N LYS A 73 6.16 -30.00 11.41
CA LYS A 73 7.18 -30.32 10.40
C LYS A 73 6.59 -30.88 9.10
N GLN A 74 5.46 -30.32 8.66
CA GLN A 74 4.64 -30.92 7.60
C GLN A 74 5.20 -30.73 6.18
N ALA A 75 6.03 -29.71 5.95
CA ALA A 75 7.01 -29.64 4.85
C ALA A 75 7.98 -28.47 5.09
N GLU A 76 8.96 -28.34 4.19
CA GLU A 76 9.89 -27.21 4.19
C GLU A 76 9.20 -25.94 3.67
N LEU A 77 9.30 -24.86 4.45
CA LEU A 77 8.94 -23.52 3.99
C LEU A 77 10.02 -22.98 3.04
N PRO A 78 9.70 -21.97 2.21
CA PRO A 78 10.71 -21.31 1.39
C PRO A 78 11.93 -20.88 2.22
N GLN A 79 13.13 -21.06 1.65
CA GLN A 79 14.38 -20.77 2.34
C GLN A 79 14.47 -19.29 2.75
N GLU A 80 14.07 -18.38 1.86
CA GLU A 80 14.07 -16.94 2.12
C GLU A 80 13.15 -16.56 3.27
N PHE A 81 11.94 -17.13 3.31
CA PHE A 81 11.01 -16.93 4.42
C PHE A 81 11.59 -17.45 5.73
N THR A 82 12.17 -18.66 5.70
CA THR A 82 12.77 -19.29 6.89
C THR A 82 13.95 -18.48 7.42
N ALA A 83 14.81 -17.97 6.54
CA ALA A 83 15.93 -17.10 6.91
C ALA A 83 15.45 -15.79 7.52
N LYS A 84 14.42 -15.16 6.92
CA LYS A 84 13.80 -13.93 7.42
C LYS A 84 13.17 -14.15 8.80
N LEU A 85 12.44 -15.25 8.99
CA LEU A 85 11.84 -15.62 10.27
C LEU A 85 12.91 -15.86 11.34
N ALA A 86 13.98 -16.61 11.02
CA ALA A 86 15.07 -16.86 11.96
C ALA A 86 15.76 -15.56 12.39
N ARG A 87 15.96 -14.62 11.45
CA ARG A 87 16.51 -13.29 11.73
C ARG A 87 15.60 -12.49 12.67
N ALA A 88 14.30 -12.39 12.33
CA ALA A 88 13.31 -11.65 13.10
C ALA A 88 13.10 -12.21 14.51
N ALA A 89 13.11 -13.54 14.66
CA ALA A 89 12.86 -14.20 15.94
C ALA A 89 14.01 -14.02 16.95
N GLY A 90 15.21 -13.65 16.49
CA GLY A 90 16.33 -13.28 17.37
C GLY A 90 16.75 -14.37 18.36
N GLY A 91 16.54 -15.64 18.02
CA GLY A 91 16.80 -16.80 18.90
C GLY A 91 15.57 -17.38 19.59
N THR A 92 14.41 -16.72 19.49
CA THR A 92 13.10 -17.31 19.84
C THR A 92 12.74 -18.40 18.83
N GLY A 93 11.98 -19.42 19.23
CA GLY A 93 11.47 -20.42 18.29
C GLY A 93 10.59 -19.78 17.22
N GLY A 94 10.80 -20.08 15.94
CA GLY A 94 10.06 -19.42 14.84
C GLY A 94 8.54 -19.54 14.96
N ALA A 95 8.03 -20.70 15.36
CA ALA A 95 6.59 -20.90 15.59
C ALA A 95 6.06 -20.07 16.76
N GLU A 96 6.80 -19.99 17.87
CA GLU A 96 6.47 -19.17 19.02
C GLU A 96 6.43 -17.68 18.64
N TYR A 97 7.42 -17.23 17.88
CA TYR A 97 7.51 -15.84 17.41
C TYR A 97 6.34 -15.45 16.51
N LEU A 98 5.94 -16.32 15.57
CA LEU A 98 4.79 -16.08 14.71
C LEU A 98 3.48 -15.95 15.50
N ARG A 99 3.27 -16.78 16.53
CA ARG A 99 2.11 -16.66 17.41
C ARG A 99 2.13 -15.38 18.24
N ALA A 100 3.31 -14.97 18.72
CA ALA A 100 3.45 -13.71 19.43
C ALA A 100 3.07 -12.52 18.53
N LEU A 101 3.54 -12.50 17.28
CA LEU A 101 3.15 -11.49 16.28
C LEU A 101 1.64 -11.51 16.01
N ALA A 102 1.04 -12.70 15.85
CA ALA A 102 -0.41 -12.82 15.69
C ALA A 102 -1.18 -12.27 16.89
N GLY A 103 -0.71 -12.53 18.11
CA GLY A 103 -1.27 -11.99 19.35
C GLY A 103 -1.20 -10.47 19.42
N ILE A 104 -0.04 -9.89 19.09
CA ILE A 104 0.16 -8.43 19.06
C ILE A 104 -0.79 -7.78 18.04
N LEU A 105 -0.88 -8.33 16.83
CA LEU A 105 -1.77 -7.79 15.78
C LEU A 105 -3.24 -7.83 16.19
N ARG A 106 -3.70 -8.89 16.87
CA ARG A 106 -5.09 -8.95 17.40
C ARG A 106 -5.36 -7.90 18.46
N ALA A 107 -4.41 -7.69 19.38
CA ALA A 107 -4.55 -6.65 20.41
C ALA A 107 -4.62 -5.26 19.77
N ILE A 108 -3.73 -4.97 18.81
CA ILE A 108 -3.74 -3.72 18.05
C ILE A 108 -5.04 -3.55 17.27
N GLU A 109 -5.52 -4.57 16.56
CA GLU A 109 -6.77 -4.51 15.78
C GLU A 109 -7.97 -4.20 16.67
N GLN A 110 -8.00 -4.74 17.89
CA GLN A 110 -9.03 -4.43 18.88
C GLN A 110 -8.92 -2.99 19.41
N ASP A 111 -7.70 -2.53 19.71
CA ASP A 111 -7.46 -1.20 20.28
C ASP A 111 -7.67 -0.06 19.27
N THR A 112 -7.42 -0.34 17.97
CA THR A 112 -7.48 0.66 16.88
C THR A 112 -8.81 0.66 16.12
N ALA A 113 -9.82 -0.06 16.61
CA ALA A 113 -11.12 -0.17 15.94
C ALA A 113 -11.76 1.22 15.72
N GLY A 114 -11.74 1.71 14.48
CA GLY A 114 -12.28 3.01 14.08
C GLY A 114 -11.24 4.11 13.87
N GLU A 115 -9.96 3.87 14.18
CA GLU A 115 -8.86 4.79 13.88
C GLU A 115 -8.23 4.45 12.53
N THR A 116 -8.37 5.33 11.54
CA THR A 116 -7.86 5.07 10.16
C THR A 116 -6.66 5.92 9.77
N ALA A 117 -6.31 6.92 10.58
CA ALA A 117 -5.18 7.81 10.33
C ALA A 117 -3.86 7.15 10.78
N PRO A 118 -2.88 6.93 9.88
CA PRO A 118 -1.58 6.39 10.28
C PRO A 118 -0.79 7.39 11.13
N SER A 119 0.06 6.88 12.02
CA SER A 119 1.08 7.69 12.72
C SER A 119 2.28 7.94 11.79
N ALA A 120 3.08 8.96 12.09
CA ALA A 120 4.37 9.21 11.43
C ALA A 120 5.38 8.09 11.79
N GLY A 121 5.28 6.95 11.09
CA GLY A 121 6.17 5.79 11.24
C GLY A 121 7.34 5.81 10.26
N ALA A 122 7.97 4.66 10.02
CA ALA A 122 9.14 4.48 9.17
C ALA A 122 8.96 4.76 7.65
N GLY A 123 7.87 5.42 7.24
CA GLY A 123 7.63 5.90 5.87
C GLY A 123 7.25 4.81 4.85
N TRP A 124 7.33 3.53 5.21
CA TRP A 124 6.99 2.43 4.31
C TRP A 124 5.52 2.39 3.88
N ASP A 125 4.63 3.00 4.66
CA ASP A 125 3.21 3.09 4.33
C ASP A 125 2.99 4.01 3.13
N THR A 126 3.86 5.00 2.93
CA THR A 126 3.86 5.90 1.78
C THR A 126 4.09 5.12 0.49
N ASP A 127 5.02 4.15 0.47
CA ASP A 127 5.28 3.29 -0.70
C ASP A 127 4.07 2.46 -1.13
N ILE A 128 3.21 2.11 -0.18
CA ILE A 128 2.01 1.30 -0.44
C ILE A 128 0.82 2.18 -0.79
N ARG A 129 0.63 3.28 -0.05
CA ARG A 129 -0.48 4.24 -0.26
C ARG A 129 -0.41 4.94 -1.60
N PHE A 130 0.80 5.19 -2.10
CA PHE A 130 1.03 5.93 -3.34
C PHE A 130 1.62 5.05 -4.45
N ARG A 131 1.25 3.76 -4.46
CA ARG A 131 1.81 2.80 -5.41
C ARG A 131 1.43 3.13 -6.85
N MET A 132 0.19 3.53 -7.11
CA MET A 132 -0.25 3.86 -8.47
C MET A 132 0.43 5.12 -8.97
N LEU A 133 0.51 6.14 -8.12
CA LEU A 133 1.19 7.40 -8.41
C LEU A 133 2.69 7.19 -8.65
N ARG A 134 3.34 6.34 -7.85
CA ARG A 134 4.74 5.94 -8.06
C ARG A 134 4.91 5.17 -9.37
N GLY A 135 4.03 4.21 -9.65
CA GLY A 135 4.06 3.46 -10.90
C GLY A 135 3.85 4.34 -12.13
N PHE A 136 3.01 5.37 -12.02
CA PHE A 136 2.83 6.37 -13.07
C PHE A 136 4.15 7.11 -13.35
N TYR A 137 4.84 7.55 -12.29
CA TYR A 137 6.15 8.16 -12.45
C TYR A 137 7.16 7.22 -13.09
N ASP A 138 7.32 6.00 -12.55
CA ASP A 138 8.33 5.05 -13.01
C ASP A 138 8.15 4.70 -14.50
N ASN A 139 6.91 4.66 -14.98
CA ASN A 139 6.60 4.30 -16.37
C ASN A 139 6.61 5.49 -17.34
N TRP A 140 6.12 6.67 -16.92
CA TRP A 140 5.85 7.78 -17.85
C TRP A 140 6.73 9.00 -17.62
N ILE A 141 6.87 9.45 -16.37
CA ILE A 141 7.57 10.72 -16.06
C ILE A 141 9.08 10.48 -15.90
N GLY A 142 9.45 9.46 -15.13
CA GLY A 142 10.82 9.12 -14.78
C GLY A 142 11.58 8.35 -15.86
N SER A 143 10.92 7.96 -16.95
CA SER A 143 11.55 7.24 -18.07
C SER A 143 12.56 8.12 -18.84
N GLY A 144 12.40 9.45 -18.77
CA GLY A 144 13.19 10.41 -19.54
C GLY A 144 12.88 10.40 -21.04
N GLU A 145 11.79 9.74 -21.45
CA GLU A 145 11.36 9.64 -22.85
C GLU A 145 10.75 10.94 -23.37
N TYR A 146 10.11 11.72 -22.50
CA TYR A 146 9.37 12.93 -22.84
C TYR A 146 10.13 14.20 -22.40
N GLU A 147 9.97 15.29 -23.16
CA GLU A 147 10.69 16.54 -22.93
C GLU A 147 10.10 17.35 -21.77
N SER A 148 8.85 17.09 -21.41
CA SER A 148 8.12 17.78 -20.35
C SER A 148 7.17 16.86 -19.57
N LEU A 149 6.76 17.31 -18.38
CA LEU A 149 5.78 16.62 -17.55
C LEU A 149 4.42 16.54 -18.27
N GLU A 150 4.01 17.63 -18.92
CA GLU A 150 2.76 17.73 -19.65
C GLU A 150 2.72 16.76 -20.84
N GLU A 151 3.83 16.63 -21.56
CA GLU A 151 3.96 15.67 -22.67
C GLU A 151 3.88 14.23 -22.16
N ALA A 152 4.58 13.90 -21.07
CA ALA A 152 4.50 12.58 -20.46
C ALA A 152 3.07 12.21 -20.01
N ILE A 153 2.35 13.17 -19.44
CA ILE A 153 0.96 12.96 -19.01
C ILE A 153 0.04 12.76 -20.22
N SER A 154 0.19 13.59 -21.26
CA SER A 154 -0.59 13.44 -22.50
C SER A 154 -0.36 12.07 -23.14
N ALA A 155 0.91 11.65 -23.24
CA ALA A 155 1.25 10.35 -23.81
C ALA A 155 0.66 9.17 -23.00
N ALA A 156 0.68 9.27 -21.67
CA ALA A 156 0.05 8.27 -20.81
C ALA A 156 -1.47 8.18 -21.04
N ILE A 157 -2.14 9.33 -21.11
CA ILE A 157 -3.58 9.43 -21.39
C ILE A 157 -3.92 8.80 -22.74
N ASP A 158 -3.18 9.17 -23.78
CA ASP A 158 -3.41 8.70 -25.15
C ASP A 158 -3.15 7.19 -25.28
N SER A 159 -2.11 6.68 -24.61
CA SER A 159 -1.75 5.26 -24.65
C SER A 159 -2.76 4.35 -23.95
N GLU A 160 -3.39 4.82 -22.87
CA GLU A 160 -4.32 4.02 -22.07
C GLU A 160 -5.76 4.13 -22.60
N HIS A 161 -6.01 5.00 -23.57
CA HIS A 161 -7.33 5.14 -24.18
C HIS A 161 -7.74 3.87 -24.96
N PRO A 162 -8.98 3.35 -24.82
CA PRO A 162 -10.15 3.93 -24.14
C PRO A 162 -10.33 3.49 -22.67
N PHE A 163 -9.36 2.79 -22.07
CA PHE A 163 -9.39 2.29 -20.70
C PHE A 163 -8.78 3.27 -19.69
N CYS A 164 -8.56 4.52 -20.11
CA CYS A 164 -7.88 5.52 -19.30
C CYS A 164 -8.61 5.81 -17.97
N GLY A 165 -9.93 5.58 -17.87
CA GLY A 165 -10.66 5.70 -16.60
C GLY A 165 -10.18 4.73 -15.52
N ASP A 166 -9.95 3.47 -15.88
CA ASP A 166 -9.49 2.44 -14.94
C ASP A 166 -8.03 2.68 -14.52
N PHE A 167 -7.22 3.22 -15.42
CA PHE A 167 -5.81 3.52 -15.16
C PHE A 167 -5.62 4.84 -14.39
N LEU A 168 -6.28 5.92 -14.82
CA LEU A 168 -6.08 7.27 -14.30
C LEU A 168 -6.86 7.53 -13.00
N ALA A 169 -8.01 6.90 -12.77
CA ALA A 169 -8.78 7.16 -11.55
C ALA A 169 -8.01 6.80 -10.26
N PRO A 170 -7.33 5.64 -10.15
CA PRO A 170 -6.46 5.35 -9.01
C PRO A 170 -5.29 6.34 -8.89
N VAL A 171 -4.66 6.73 -10.00
CA VAL A 171 -3.55 7.70 -10.00
C VAL A 171 -4.00 9.07 -9.51
N ALA A 172 -5.16 9.56 -9.98
CA ALA A 172 -5.73 10.84 -9.57
C ALA A 172 -6.11 10.84 -8.08
N SER A 173 -6.75 9.78 -7.60
CA SER A 173 -7.10 9.62 -6.17
C SER A 173 -5.87 9.68 -5.26
N GLU A 174 -4.80 8.98 -5.64
CA GLU A 174 -3.53 9.01 -4.93
C GLU A 174 -2.83 10.38 -5.02
N ALA A 175 -2.89 11.06 -6.18
CA ALA A 175 -2.35 12.41 -6.37
C ALA A 175 -3.08 13.47 -5.52
N GLU A 176 -4.41 13.40 -5.43
CA GLU A 176 -5.21 14.26 -4.55
C GLU A 176 -4.85 14.03 -3.08
N SER A 177 -4.76 12.76 -2.67
CA SER A 177 -4.38 12.38 -1.31
C SER A 177 -2.96 12.87 -0.95
N ALA A 178 -2.04 12.80 -1.90
CA ALA A 178 -0.68 13.32 -1.76
C ALA A 178 -0.66 14.85 -1.64
N LEU A 179 -1.44 15.54 -2.48
CA LEU A 179 -1.56 17.00 -2.46
C LEU A 179 -2.12 17.50 -1.13
N VAL A 180 -3.18 16.87 -0.61
CA VAL A 180 -3.74 17.21 0.71
C VAL A 180 -2.68 17.11 1.80
N ARG A 181 -1.86 16.05 1.81
CA ARG A 181 -0.80 15.86 2.81
C ARG A 181 0.30 16.92 2.73
N LEU A 182 0.69 17.32 1.52
CA LEU A 182 1.67 18.39 1.32
C LEU A 182 1.15 19.75 1.80
N LEU A 183 -0.15 19.98 1.68
CA LEU A 183 -0.79 21.23 2.09
C LEU A 183 -1.14 21.27 3.59
N ASP A 184 -1.37 20.10 4.20
CA ASP A 184 -1.75 19.97 5.61
C ASP A 184 -0.61 20.36 6.57
N SER A 185 0.58 19.77 6.41
CA SER A 185 1.76 20.18 7.19
C SER A 185 3.09 19.74 6.57
N ALA A 186 4.18 20.43 6.94
CA ALA A 186 5.54 20.05 6.50
C ALA A 186 5.95 18.65 6.99
N ASP A 187 5.52 18.25 8.19
CA ASP A 187 5.80 16.92 8.75
C ASP A 187 5.00 15.83 8.02
N SER A 188 3.73 16.11 7.68
CA SER A 188 2.85 15.23 6.89
C SER A 188 3.40 14.97 5.47
N GLY A 189 4.10 15.96 4.90
CA GLY A 189 4.71 15.90 3.57
C GLY A 189 6.13 15.34 3.51
N ALA A 190 6.83 15.20 4.64
CA ALA A 190 8.25 14.82 4.68
C ALA A 190 8.51 13.40 4.14
N GLY A 191 7.68 12.42 4.52
CA GLY A 191 7.79 11.04 4.02
C GLY A 191 7.52 10.94 2.51
N LEU A 192 6.51 11.67 2.02
CA LEU A 192 6.20 11.77 0.60
C LEU A 192 7.37 12.39 -0.18
N SER A 193 7.93 13.48 0.32
CA SER A 193 9.02 14.21 -0.36
C SER A 193 10.33 13.42 -0.39
N HIS A 194 10.58 12.57 0.60
CA HIS A 194 11.74 11.68 0.63
C HIS A 194 11.63 10.57 -0.43
N THR A 195 10.46 9.95 -0.54
CA THR A 195 10.24 8.79 -1.41
C THR A 195 9.90 9.18 -2.85
N MET A 196 9.18 10.29 -3.05
CA MET A 196 8.72 10.80 -4.34
C MET A 196 9.01 12.30 -4.43
N SER A 197 10.29 12.65 -4.56
CA SER A 197 10.74 14.05 -4.62
C SER A 197 10.15 14.85 -5.80
N TRP A 198 9.69 14.16 -6.85
CA TRP A 198 9.00 14.77 -7.99
C TRP A 198 7.56 15.19 -7.67
N ALA A 199 6.92 14.58 -6.67
CA ALA A 199 5.52 14.77 -6.31
C ALA A 199 5.36 16.03 -5.44
N THR A 200 5.66 17.19 -6.02
CA THR A 200 5.44 18.51 -5.41
C THR A 200 3.99 18.96 -5.59
N ALA A 201 3.55 19.95 -4.81
CA ALA A 201 2.20 20.51 -4.97
C ALA A 201 1.94 21.01 -6.40
N ALA A 202 2.96 21.62 -7.05
CA ALA A 202 2.86 22.11 -8.41
C ALA A 202 2.68 20.97 -9.42
N THR A 203 3.53 19.95 -9.37
CA THR A 203 3.49 18.83 -10.32
C THR A 203 2.23 17.98 -10.14
N LEU A 204 1.77 17.77 -8.90
CA LEU A 204 0.51 17.08 -8.62
C LEU A 204 -0.69 17.87 -9.13
N THR A 205 -0.68 19.20 -9.00
CA THR A 205 -1.75 20.05 -9.56
C THR A 205 -1.79 19.95 -11.08
N THR A 206 -0.63 20.04 -11.75
CA THR A 206 -0.55 19.86 -13.21
C THR A 206 -1.10 18.50 -13.67
N LEU A 207 -0.72 17.43 -12.98
CA LEU A 207 -1.24 16.09 -13.25
C LEU A 207 -2.76 16.03 -13.10
N LEU A 208 -3.29 16.52 -11.98
CA LEU A 208 -4.73 16.51 -11.70
C LEU A 208 -5.51 17.36 -12.70
N ASP A 209 -5.01 18.52 -13.09
CA ASP A 209 -5.66 19.39 -14.08
C ASP A 209 -5.73 18.71 -15.45
N ALA A 210 -4.63 18.08 -15.89
CA ALA A 210 -4.59 17.35 -17.16
C ALA A 210 -5.55 16.15 -17.17
N VAL A 211 -5.53 15.32 -16.12
CA VAL A 211 -6.43 14.16 -16.00
C VAL A 211 -7.89 14.62 -15.92
N ASN A 212 -8.21 15.58 -15.06
CA ASN A 212 -9.57 16.10 -14.94
C ASN A 212 -10.06 16.77 -16.23
N GLY A 213 -9.18 17.48 -16.93
CA GLY A 213 -9.47 18.08 -18.22
C GLY A 213 -9.83 17.02 -19.27
N HIS A 214 -9.02 15.96 -19.36
CA HIS A 214 -9.28 14.83 -20.24
C HIS A 214 -10.60 14.12 -19.91
N MET A 215 -10.81 13.76 -18.64
CA MET A 215 -12.03 13.05 -18.22
C MET A 215 -13.30 13.84 -18.53
N ARG A 216 -13.29 15.16 -18.35
CA ARG A 216 -14.44 16.02 -18.70
C ARG A 216 -14.67 16.14 -20.21
N HIS A 217 -13.63 16.04 -21.01
CA HIS A 217 -13.73 16.21 -22.47
C HIS A 217 -14.17 14.92 -23.16
N GLU A 218 -13.53 13.80 -22.84
CA GLU A 218 -13.69 12.51 -23.54
C GLU A 218 -14.68 11.57 -22.84
N HIS A 219 -14.93 11.77 -21.54
CA HIS A 219 -15.90 11.01 -20.76
C HIS A 219 -16.99 11.90 -20.16
N PRO A 220 -17.71 12.68 -20.99
CA PRO A 220 -18.83 13.46 -20.48
C PRO A 220 -19.85 12.52 -19.86
N ASP A 221 -20.39 12.91 -18.70
CA ASP A 221 -21.50 12.23 -18.08
C ASP A 221 -22.59 12.03 -19.15
N PRO A 222 -23.13 10.81 -19.35
CA PRO A 222 -24.28 10.65 -20.22
C PRO A 222 -25.38 11.53 -19.63
N LEU A 223 -25.66 12.65 -20.29
CA LEU A 223 -26.75 13.56 -19.93
C LEU A 223 -27.95 12.69 -19.56
N ALA A 224 -28.43 12.82 -18.33
CA ALA A 224 -29.73 12.30 -17.92
C ALA A 224 -30.69 12.66 -19.05
N THR A 225 -31.10 11.66 -19.80
CA THR A 225 -32.07 11.84 -20.88
C THR A 225 -33.28 12.48 -20.22
N PRO A 226 -33.70 13.69 -20.63
CA PRO A 226 -34.89 14.29 -20.05
C PRO A 226 -36.02 13.31 -20.31
N ASP A 227 -36.62 12.83 -19.23
CA ASP A 227 -37.81 12.00 -19.25
C ASP A 227 -38.92 12.79 -19.95
N HIS A 228 -39.02 12.61 -21.26
CA HIS A 228 -40.07 13.18 -22.09
C HIS A 228 -41.30 12.29 -22.05
N ASP A 229 -41.80 11.95 -20.85
CA ASP A 229 -43.09 11.30 -20.66
C ASP A 229 -44.01 12.18 -19.80
N HIS A 230 -44.37 13.33 -20.35
CA HIS A 230 -45.64 13.98 -20.04
C HIS A 230 -46.31 14.47 -21.31
N ARG A 231 -47.17 13.62 -21.89
CA ARG A 231 -48.40 14.01 -22.59
C ARG A 231 -49.39 12.87 -22.66
#